data_AF-A0A1X1J4H4-F1
#
_entry.id   AF-A0A1X1J4H4-F1
#
_cell.length_a   1.000
_cell.length_b   1.000
_cell.length_c   1.000
_cell.angle_alpha   90.00
_cell.angle_beta   90.00
_cell.angle_gamma   90.00
#
_symmetry.space_group_name_H-M   'P 1'
#
loop_
_entity.id
_entity.type
_entity.pdbx_description
1 polymer ?
#
loop_
_entity_poly.entity_id
_entity_poly.type
_entity_poly.pdbx_seq_one_letter_code
_entity_poly.pdbx_strand_id
1 'polypeptide(L)'
;MSKQSQIAALQSQAASVEQQKAGYVAKVQEIKKIYDELSKLKNDFNNEKTSLNTLKNEDSNDWTGNLYKTQFKQPVGNLVEKELNKTITAIDTNMDRLIDKMNEYENKIYELDGLLGHLASMINNILGTIEKWFN
;
A
#
# COMPACT_ATOMS: atom_id res chain seq x y z
N MET A 1 34.01 30.75 0.80
CA MET A 1 33.62 29.63 -0.09
C MET A 1 33.57 30.15 -1.51
N SER A 2 34.14 29.42 -2.48
CA SER A 2 34.01 29.75 -3.90
C SER A 2 32.62 29.38 -4.41
N LYS A 3 32.15 30.02 -5.49
CA LYS A 3 30.88 29.65 -6.14
C LYS A 3 30.88 28.16 -6.57
N GLN A 4 32.05 27.65 -6.98
CA GLN A 4 32.22 26.23 -7.29
C GLN A 4 31.99 25.33 -6.06
N SER A 5 32.51 25.69 -4.89
CA SER A 5 32.26 24.94 -3.66
C SER A 5 30.79 24.99 -3.21
N GLN A 6 30.08 26.09 -3.49
CA GLN A 6 28.65 26.21 -3.20
C GLN A 6 27.82 25.29 -4.12
N ILE A 7 28.14 25.23 -5.41
CA ILE A 7 27.49 24.31 -6.36
C ILE A 7 27.70 22.86 -5.91
N ALA A 8 28.94 22.48 -5.58
CA ALA A 8 29.24 21.12 -5.13
C ALA A 8 28.46 20.75 -3.85
N ALA A 9 28.33 21.67 -2.89
CA ALA A 9 27.54 21.45 -1.69
C ALA A 9 26.05 21.25 -2.00
N LEU A 10 25.46 22.08 -2.87
CA LEU A 10 24.06 21.97 -3.29
C LEU A 10 23.80 20.68 -4.07
N GLN A 11 24.73 20.26 -4.94
CA GLN A 11 24.64 18.98 -5.66
C GLN A 11 24.69 17.79 -4.71
N SER A 12 25.57 17.83 -3.70
CA SER A 12 25.62 16.79 -2.67
C SER A 12 24.32 16.73 -1.87
N GLN A 13 23.73 17.88 -1.55
CA GLN A 13 22.43 17.94 -0.89
C GLN A 13 21.32 17.36 -1.79
N ALA A 14 21.29 17.72 -3.07
CA ALA A 14 20.32 17.18 -4.03
C ALA A 14 20.41 15.65 -4.13
N ALA A 15 21.63 15.10 -4.22
CA ALA A 15 21.84 13.65 -4.25
C ALA A 15 21.32 12.95 -2.97
N SER A 16 21.50 13.56 -1.80
CA SER A 16 20.94 13.03 -0.54
C SER A 16 19.41 13.04 -0.55
N VAL A 17 18.79 14.11 -1.06
CA VAL A 17 17.33 14.22 -1.19
C VAL A 17 16.79 13.20 -2.19
N GLU A 18 17.47 13.00 -3.32
CA GLU A 18 17.12 11.96 -4.30
C GLU A 18 17.16 10.56 -3.69
N GLN A 19 18.19 10.26 -2.89
CA GLN A 19 18.29 8.97 -2.19
C GLN A 19 17.13 8.77 -1.20
N GLN A 20 16.76 9.81 -0.45
CA GLN A 20 15.61 9.75 0.47
C GLN A 20 14.30 9.53 -0.30
N LYS A 21 14.12 10.23 -1.43
CA LYS A 21 12.97 10.07 -2.32
C LYS A 21 12.88 8.64 -2.83
N ALA A 22 13.98 8.08 -3.33
CA ALA A 22 14.04 6.70 -3.80
C ALA A 22 13.65 5.70 -2.70
N GLY A 23 14.05 5.96 -1.45
CA GLY A 23 13.66 5.16 -0.29
C GLY A 23 12.14 5.16 -0.05
N TYR A 24 11.47 6.31 -0.15
CA TYR A 24 10.01 6.37 -0.02
C TYR A 24 9.29 5.73 -1.23
N VAL A 25 9.80 5.92 -2.45
CA VAL A 25 9.26 5.27 -3.64
C VAL A 25 9.31 3.74 -3.49
N ALA A 26 10.42 3.19 -2.99
CA ALA A 26 10.54 1.75 -2.74
C ALA A 26 9.50 1.25 -1.73
N LYS A 27 9.27 1.99 -0.64
CA LYS A 27 8.24 1.66 0.37
C LYS A 27 6.83 1.68 -0.22
N VAL A 28 6.50 2.65 -1.07
CA VAL A 28 5.21 2.69 -1.79
C VAL A 28 5.03 1.45 -2.66
N GLN A 29 6.08 1.02 -3.37
CA GLN A 29 6.03 -0.20 -4.19
C GLN A 29 5.85 -1.47 -3.35
N GLU A 30 6.49 -1.54 -2.18
CA GLU A 30 6.30 -2.65 -1.24
C GLU A 30 4.86 -2.70 -0.70
N ILE A 31 4.30 -1.55 -0.29
CA ILE A 31 2.91 -1.47 0.15
C ILE A 31 1.94 -1.92 -0.95
N LYS A 32 2.17 -1.52 -2.21
CA LYS A 32 1.34 -1.94 -3.36
C LYS A 32 1.33 -3.46 -3.52
N LYS A 33 2.48 -4.12 -3.39
CA LYS A 33 2.56 -5.59 -3.46
C LYS A 33 1.75 -6.26 -2.35
N ILE A 34 1.90 -5.80 -1.10
CA ILE A 34 1.15 -6.34 0.04
C ILE A 34 -0.35 -6.10 -0.13
N TYR A 35 -0.74 -4.92 -0.62
CA TYR A 35 -2.13 -4.59 -0.90
C TYR A 35 -2.73 -5.53 -1.95
N ASP A 36 -2.00 -5.81 -3.04
CA ASP A 36 -2.46 -6.73 -4.09
C ASP A 36 -2.63 -8.16 -3.56
N GLU A 37 -1.74 -8.63 -2.69
CA GLU A 37 -1.85 -9.93 -2.03
C GLU A 37 -3.06 -10.00 -1.09
N LEU A 38 -3.29 -8.96 -0.28
CA LEU A 38 -4.47 -8.87 0.58
C LEU A 38 -5.76 -8.79 -0.23
N SER A 39 -5.76 -8.09 -1.37
CA SER A 39 -6.91 -8.03 -2.26
C SER A 39 -7.25 -9.40 -2.84
N LYS A 40 -6.25 -10.21 -3.21
CA LYS A 40 -6.47 -11.59 -3.66
C LYS A 40 -7.03 -12.44 -2.53
N LEU A 41 -6.43 -12.36 -1.35
CA LEU A 41 -6.88 -13.10 -0.17
C LEU A 41 -8.33 -12.76 0.19
N LYS A 42 -8.71 -11.47 0.15
CA LYS A 42 -10.09 -11.03 0.35
C LYS A 42 -11.06 -11.67 -0.66
N ASN A 43 -10.66 -11.75 -1.93
CA ASN A 43 -11.48 -12.38 -2.96
C ASN A 43 -11.67 -13.88 -2.71
N ASP A 44 -10.62 -14.58 -2.27
CA ASP A 44 -10.71 -16.00 -1.91
C ASP A 44 -11.71 -16.22 -0.75
N PHE A 45 -11.63 -15.40 0.30
CA PHE A 45 -12.58 -15.44 1.41
C PHE A 45 -14.02 -15.11 0.99
N ASN A 46 -14.22 -14.18 0.05
CA ASN A 46 -15.55 -13.89 -0.50
C ASN A 46 -16.10 -15.04 -1.34
N ASN A 47 -15.26 -15.74 -2.09
CA ASN A 47 -15.65 -16.92 -2.85
C ASN A 47 -16.04 -18.06 -1.89
N GLU A 48 -15.27 -18.33 -0.85
CA GLU A 48 -15.58 -19.33 0.17
C GLU A 48 -16.90 -19.01 0.89
N LYS A 49 -17.09 -17.74 1.28
CA LYS A 49 -18.35 -17.25 1.85
C LYS A 49 -19.54 -17.50 0.93
N THR A 50 -19.39 -17.28 -0.38
CA THR A 50 -20.45 -17.51 -1.37
C THR A 50 -20.77 -19.00 -1.45
N SER A 51 -19.77 -19.87 -1.58
CA SER A 51 -19.93 -21.33 -1.61
C SER A 51 -20.63 -21.86 -0.36
N LEU A 52 -20.26 -21.38 0.83
CA LEU A 52 -20.90 -21.80 2.08
C LEU A 52 -22.34 -21.29 2.20
N ASN A 53 -22.64 -20.10 1.69
CA ASN A 53 -24.02 -19.61 1.65
C ASN A 53 -24.89 -20.42 0.69
N THR A 54 -24.35 -20.87 -0.45
CA THR A 54 -25.05 -21.80 -1.36
C THR A 54 -25.34 -23.10 -0.63
N LEU A 55 -24.34 -23.70 0.01
CA LEU A 55 -24.48 -24.97 0.74
C LEU A 55 -25.44 -24.87 1.94
N LYS A 56 -25.54 -23.71 2.59
CA LYS A 56 -26.54 -23.43 3.64
C LYS A 56 -27.97 -23.44 3.09
N ASN A 57 -28.15 -23.05 1.83
CA ASN A 57 -29.45 -22.87 1.19
C ASN A 57 -29.85 -24.06 0.28
N GLU A 58 -28.97 -25.04 0.10
CA GLU A 58 -29.28 -26.29 -0.61
C GLU A 58 -30.08 -27.22 0.31
N ASP A 59 -31.36 -27.44 0.00
CA ASP A 59 -32.15 -28.52 0.58
C ASP A 59 -31.58 -29.86 0.08
N SER A 60 -30.83 -30.55 0.94
CA SER A 60 -30.38 -31.92 0.64
C SER A 60 -31.53 -32.90 0.88
N ASN A 61 -32.17 -33.33 -0.22
CA ASN A 61 -33.15 -34.42 -0.22
C ASN A 61 -32.49 -35.82 -0.28
N ASP A 62 -31.16 -35.89 -0.25
CA ASP A 62 -30.40 -37.12 -0.50
C ASP A 62 -30.26 -38.01 0.74
N TRP A 63 -30.70 -37.57 1.93
CA TRP A 63 -30.51 -38.33 3.16
C TRP A 63 -31.82 -38.94 3.71
N THR A 64 -32.07 -40.21 3.36
CA THR A 64 -33.19 -41.03 3.85
C THR A 64 -32.78 -42.03 4.94
N GLY A 65 -31.89 -41.66 5.86
CA GLY A 65 -31.29 -42.59 6.83
C GLY A 65 -31.26 -42.01 8.25
N ASN A 66 -31.86 -42.72 9.20
CA ASN A 66 -31.96 -42.31 10.61
C ASN A 66 -30.58 -42.37 11.30
N LEU A 67 -29.80 -41.29 11.25
CA LEU A 67 -28.55 -41.15 12.00
C LEU A 67 -28.54 -39.80 12.74
N TYR A 68 -29.25 -39.78 13.86
CA TYR A 68 -29.04 -38.79 14.89
C TYR A 68 -27.54 -38.73 15.27
N LYS A 69 -26.96 -37.52 15.22
CA LYS A 69 -25.77 -37.02 15.97
C LYS A 69 -24.43 -36.77 15.25
N THR A 70 -24.41 -36.53 13.94
CA THR A 70 -23.28 -35.77 13.33
C THR A 70 -23.78 -34.63 12.47
N GLN A 71 -24.77 -33.88 12.96
CA GLN A 71 -24.98 -32.53 12.45
C GLN A 71 -23.75 -31.70 12.83
N PHE A 72 -23.17 -30.98 11.87
CA PHE A 72 -22.08 -30.03 12.11
C PHE A 72 -22.43 -29.18 13.35
N LYS A 73 -21.63 -29.30 14.42
CA LYS A 73 -21.90 -28.65 15.71
C LYS A 73 -21.92 -27.12 15.62
N GLN A 74 -21.35 -26.54 14.57
CA GLN A 74 -21.58 -25.15 14.18
C GLN A 74 -22.48 -25.12 12.95
N PRO A 75 -23.66 -24.46 13.04
CA PRO A 75 -24.44 -24.14 11.85
C PRO A 75 -23.54 -23.40 10.86
N VAL A 76 -23.60 -23.76 9.57
CA VAL A 76 -22.85 -23.08 8.49
C VAL A 76 -23.01 -21.55 8.57
N GLY A 77 -24.19 -21.07 9.01
CA GLY A 77 -24.43 -19.65 9.28
C GLY A 77 -23.51 -19.02 10.34
N ASN A 78 -23.18 -19.73 11.42
CA ASN A 78 -22.25 -19.23 12.46
C ASN A 78 -20.82 -19.08 11.89
N LEU A 79 -20.39 -19.98 11.01
CA LEU A 79 -19.08 -19.95 10.37
C LEU A 79 -18.96 -18.75 9.40
N VAL A 80 -20.01 -18.54 8.60
CA VAL A 80 -20.12 -17.39 7.69
C VAL A 80 -20.20 -16.06 8.45
N GLU A 81 -21.08 -15.96 9.44
CA GLU A 81 -21.35 -14.70 10.14
C GLU A 81 -20.23 -14.30 11.10
N LYS A 82 -19.63 -15.25 11.83
CA LYS A 82 -18.66 -14.91 12.87
C LYS A 82 -17.21 -14.98 12.44
N GLU A 83 -16.85 -15.88 11.54
CA GLU A 83 -15.43 -16.11 11.23
C GLU A 83 -15.06 -15.46 9.90
N LEU A 84 -15.82 -15.73 8.82
CA LEU A 84 -15.51 -15.20 7.49
C LEU A 84 -15.75 -13.69 7.40
N ASN A 85 -16.90 -13.18 7.86
CA ASN A 85 -17.17 -11.75 7.85
C ASN A 85 -16.17 -10.95 8.70
N LYS A 86 -15.77 -11.47 9.87
CA LYS A 86 -14.76 -10.81 10.71
C LYS A 86 -13.40 -10.77 10.01
N THR A 87 -13.02 -11.88 9.37
CA THR A 87 -11.75 -11.96 8.62
C THR A 87 -11.74 -10.98 7.45
N ILE A 88 -12.83 -10.94 6.66
CA ILE A 88 -12.97 -9.98 5.56
C ILE A 88 -12.89 -8.53 6.08
N THR A 89 -13.59 -8.22 7.17
CA THR A 89 -13.55 -6.86 7.79
C THR A 89 -12.16 -6.49 8.30
N ALA A 90 -11.42 -7.47 8.85
CA ALA A 90 -10.04 -7.26 9.29
C ALA A 90 -9.09 -7.03 8.11
N ILE A 91 -9.28 -7.75 7.00
CA ILE A 91 -8.53 -7.51 5.74
C ILE A 91 -8.82 -6.10 5.24
N ASP A 92 -10.08 -5.67 5.20
CA ASP A 92 -10.48 -4.32 4.79
C ASP A 92 -9.81 -3.23 5.65
N THR A 93 -9.88 -3.38 6.96
CA THR A 93 -9.23 -2.44 7.90
C THR A 93 -7.72 -2.35 7.65
N ASN A 94 -7.06 -3.48 7.35
CA ASN A 94 -5.63 -3.50 7.05
C ASN A 94 -5.32 -2.86 5.69
N MET A 95 -6.16 -3.10 4.67
CA MET A 95 -6.03 -2.48 3.35
C MET A 95 -6.19 -0.96 3.44
N ASP A 96 -7.14 -0.45 4.22
CA ASP A 96 -7.32 0.99 4.46
C ASP A 96 -6.07 1.60 5.11
N ARG A 97 -5.51 0.95 6.14
CA ARG A 97 -4.26 1.38 6.78
C ARG A 97 -3.07 1.41 5.81
N LEU A 98 -3.00 0.46 4.88
CA LEU A 98 -1.98 0.45 3.85
C LEU A 98 -2.15 1.61 2.89
N ILE A 99 -3.38 1.94 2.48
CA ILE A 99 -3.68 3.10 1.64
C ILE A 99 -3.28 4.40 2.36
N ASP A 100 -3.65 4.58 3.62
CA ASP A 100 -3.26 5.74 4.41
C ASP A 100 -1.75 5.91 4.47
N LYS A 101 -1.03 4.80 4.68
CA LYS A 101 0.43 4.82 4.75
C LYS A 101 1.09 5.09 3.40
N MET A 102 0.50 4.57 2.32
CA MET A 102 0.93 4.85 0.96
C MET A 102 0.78 6.35 0.66
N ASN A 103 -0.37 6.94 0.98
CA ASN A 103 -0.63 8.38 0.81
C ASN A 103 0.37 9.23 1.63
N GLU A 104 0.68 8.82 2.88
CA GLU A 104 1.70 9.50 3.69
C GLU A 104 3.07 9.52 2.99
N TYR A 105 3.49 8.41 2.39
CA TYR A 105 4.76 8.33 1.68
C TYR A 105 4.73 9.07 0.34
N GLU A 106 3.62 9.05 -0.39
CA GLU A 106 3.45 9.84 -1.62
C GLU A 106 3.53 11.35 -1.33
N ASN A 107 2.93 11.81 -0.23
CA ASN A 107 3.07 13.21 0.22
C ASN A 107 4.53 13.58 0.51
N LYS A 108 5.28 12.71 1.21
CA LYS A 108 6.71 12.94 1.45
C LYS A 108 7.53 12.97 0.16
N ILE A 109 7.17 12.16 -0.83
CA ILE A 109 7.80 12.20 -2.15
C ILE A 109 7.57 13.56 -2.81
N TYR A 110 6.34 14.09 -2.77
CA TYR A 110 6.03 15.42 -3.32
C TYR A 110 6.77 16.55 -2.61
N GLU A 111 6.91 16.49 -1.28
CA GLU A 111 7.70 17.45 -0.52
C GLU A 111 9.18 17.43 -0.95
N LEU A 112 9.76 16.25 -1.12
CA LEU A 112 11.14 16.09 -1.59
C LEU A 112 11.32 16.58 -3.03
N ASP A 113 10.31 16.41 -3.89
CA ASP A 113 10.33 16.97 -5.25
C ASP A 113 10.33 18.51 -5.25
N GLY A 114 9.56 19.13 -4.36
CA GLY A 114 9.62 20.57 -4.15
C GLY A 114 11.01 21.04 -3.71
N LEU A 115 11.63 20.31 -2.78
CA LEU A 115 12.99 20.61 -2.30
C LEU A 115 14.04 20.47 -3.42
N LEU A 116 13.96 19.41 -4.24
CA LEU A 116 14.85 19.22 -5.40
C LEU A 116 14.72 20.38 -6.40
N GLY A 117 13.49 20.81 -6.70
CA GLY A 117 13.25 21.97 -7.55
C GLY A 117 13.88 23.25 -7.01
N HIS A 118 13.79 23.48 -5.70
CA HIS A 118 14.44 24.62 -5.06
C HIS A 118 15.96 24.57 -5.18
N LEU A 119 16.57 23.41 -4.89
CA LEU A 119 18.02 23.21 -5.02
C LEU A 119 18.50 23.42 -6.47
N ALA A 120 17.77 22.90 -7.45
CA ALA A 120 18.06 23.12 -8.86
C ALA A 120 18.02 24.61 -9.23
N SER A 121 17.02 25.35 -8.74
CA SER A 121 16.94 26.80 -8.95
C SER A 121 18.14 27.53 -8.34
N MET A 122 18.58 27.14 -7.14
CA MET A 122 19.75 27.75 -6.50
C MET A 122 21.04 27.50 -7.31
N ILE A 123 21.23 26.26 -7.80
CA ILE A 123 22.36 25.91 -8.66
C ILE A 123 22.36 26.76 -9.93
N ASN A 124 21.22 26.86 -10.61
CA ASN A 124 21.08 27.65 -11.84
C ASN A 124 21.37 29.15 -11.62
N ASN A 125 20.92 29.72 -10.49
CA ASN A 125 21.22 31.11 -10.14
C ASN A 125 22.73 31.35 -9.95
N ILE A 126 23.43 30.41 -9.31
CA ILE A 126 24.89 30.51 -9.12
C ILE A 126 25.60 30.39 -10.47
N LEU A 127 25.21 29.43 -11.32
CA LEU A 127 25.76 29.26 -12.67
C LEU A 127 25.57 30.51 -13.52
N GLY A 128 24.37 31.08 -13.56
CA GLY A 128 24.10 32.32 -14.30
C GLY A 128 24.89 33.52 -13.76
N THR A 129 25.22 33.54 -12.46
CA THR A 129 26.11 34.57 -11.91
C THR A 129 27.55 34.38 -12.38
N ILE A 130 28.01 33.13 -12.50
CA ILE A 130 29.34 32.80 -13.02
C ILE A 130 29.43 33.19 -14.50
N GLU A 131 28.43 32.84 -15.31
CA GLU A 131 28.39 33.19 -16.74
C GLU A 131 28.50 34.70 -16.97
N LYS A 132 27.78 35.50 -16.18
CA LYS A 132 27.86 36.98 -16.22
C LYS A 132 29.22 37.56 -15.81
N TRP A 133 30.08 36.79 -15.14
CA TRP A 133 31.43 37.25 -14.80
C TRP A 133 32.45 36.93 -15.89
N PHE A 134 32.16 35.93 -16.73
CA PHE A 134 33.05 35.50 -17.82
C PHE A 134 32.63 36.06 -19.20
N ASN A 135 31.42 36.59 -19.31
CA ASN A 135 30.94 37.41 -20.43
C ASN A 135 31.10 38.90 -20.13
#